data_AF-A0A968JNK8-F1
#
_entry.id   AF-A0A968JNK8-F1
#
_cell.length_a   1.000
_cell.length_b   1.000
_cell.length_c   1.000
_cell.angle_alpha   90.00
_cell.angle_beta   90.00
_cell.angle_gamma   90.00
#
_symmetry.space_group_name_H-M   'P 1'
#
loop_
_entity.id
_entity.type
_entity.pdbx_description
1 polymer ?
#
loop_
_entity_poly.entity_id
_entity_poly.type
_entity_poly.pdbx_seq_one_letter_code
_entity_poly.pdbx_strand_id
1 'polypeptide(L)'
;MSHYERFRHYHATFYQHVEALSVTPFSPRALDRGLSALLASLIRLREPTFNPNEGAGYVTVQHPIVQATLDQIAARAGHVTDTANAMLVQQALTQRMDTWQKRIAGTNGATLGYKGQQDGTTVGLLCAPDGADWHMFACLNSLRDVEPTVNLVLHDAGMDDEVGQPWTFQPQTAAAAMVDEMNSTAADEQ
;
A
#
# COMPACT_ATOMS: atom_id res chain seq x y z
N MET A 1 -23.22 -32.51 -33.02
CA MET A 1 -21.83 -32.45 -33.52
C MET A 1 -21.76 -31.25 -34.47
N SER A 2 -21.06 -30.15 -34.28
CA SER A 2 -20.10 -29.67 -33.30
C SER A 2 -20.25 -28.14 -33.32
N HIS A 3 -20.90 -27.54 -32.31
CA HIS A 3 -21.04 -26.08 -32.18
C HIS A 3 -20.12 -25.53 -31.06
N TYR A 4 -19.20 -26.36 -30.58
CA TYR A 4 -18.35 -26.12 -29.41
C TYR A 4 -16.84 -26.15 -29.73
N GLU A 5 -16.44 -25.94 -30.99
CA GLU A 5 -15.02 -25.98 -31.38
C GLU A 5 -14.47 -24.63 -31.88
N ARG A 6 -15.02 -23.51 -31.38
CA ARG A 6 -14.46 -22.18 -31.67
C ARG A 6 -14.33 -21.22 -30.49
N PHE A 7 -14.28 -21.72 -29.26
CA PHE A 7 -14.09 -20.88 -28.07
C PHE A 7 -12.74 -21.03 -27.38
N ARG A 8 -11.91 -22.00 -27.76
CA ARG A 8 -10.57 -22.16 -27.14
C ARG A 8 -9.50 -21.27 -27.75
N HIS A 9 -9.68 -20.80 -28.99
CA HIS A 9 -8.68 -19.95 -29.65
C HIS A 9 -8.87 -18.45 -29.39
N TYR A 10 -10.07 -17.99 -29.00
CA TYR A 10 -10.33 -16.56 -28.77
C TYR A 10 -9.83 -16.07 -27.40
N HIS A 11 -9.85 -16.95 -26.37
CA HIS A 11 -9.34 -16.60 -25.04
C HIS A 11 -7.81 -16.73 -24.91
N ALA A 12 -7.14 -17.45 -25.82
CA ALA A 12 -5.70 -17.64 -25.77
C ALA A 12 -4.91 -16.41 -26.26
N THR A 13 -5.51 -15.58 -27.13
CA THR A 13 -4.85 -14.42 -27.74
C THR A 13 -5.25 -13.07 -27.12
N PHE A 14 -6.42 -12.96 -26.46
CA PHE A 14 -6.87 -11.69 -25.89
C PHE A 14 -6.07 -11.23 -24.66
N TYR A 15 -5.46 -12.16 -23.91
CA TYR A 15 -4.59 -11.82 -22.76
C TYR A 15 -3.13 -11.57 -23.14
N GLN A 16 -2.75 -11.76 -24.40
CA GLN A 16 -1.37 -11.48 -24.86
C GLN A 16 -1.10 -9.99 -25.04
N HIS A 17 -2.15 -9.17 -25.08
CA HIS A 17 -2.08 -7.71 -25.24
C HIS A 17 -2.73 -6.98 -24.05
N VAL A 18 -2.50 -7.50 -22.85
CA VAL A 18 -2.44 -6.58 -21.71
C VAL A 18 -1.16 -5.81 -21.95
N GLU A 19 -1.25 -4.55 -22.42
CA GLU A 19 -0.14 -3.63 -22.25
C GLU A 19 0.28 -3.77 -20.80
N ALA A 20 1.51 -4.24 -20.57
CA ALA A 20 2.05 -4.17 -19.24
C ALA A 20 2.06 -2.67 -18.92
N LEU A 21 1.07 -2.19 -18.17
CA LEU A 21 1.24 -1.03 -17.32
C LEU A 21 2.45 -1.40 -16.48
N SER A 22 3.62 -0.97 -16.95
CA SER A 22 4.89 -1.40 -16.42
C SER A 22 5.01 -0.74 -15.06
N VAL A 23 4.56 -1.46 -14.04
CA VAL A 23 4.83 -1.08 -12.67
C VAL A 23 6.34 -1.10 -12.54
N THR A 24 6.93 0.09 -12.46
CA THR A 24 8.37 0.26 -12.25
C THR A 24 8.72 -0.38 -10.91
N PRO A 25 9.43 -1.53 -10.90
CA PRO A 25 9.71 -2.27 -9.69
C PRO A 25 10.56 -1.42 -8.76
N PHE A 26 10.33 -1.52 -7.45
CA PHE A 26 11.04 -0.75 -6.42
C PHE A 26 10.95 0.79 -6.56
N SER A 27 10.03 1.31 -7.38
CA SER A 27 9.72 2.75 -7.39
C SER A 27 9.30 3.23 -6.00
N PRO A 28 9.51 4.53 -5.66
CA PRO A 28 9.16 5.06 -4.34
C PRO A 28 7.73 4.73 -3.92
N ARG A 29 6.77 4.80 -4.86
CA ARG A 29 5.36 4.45 -4.58
C ARG A 29 5.16 2.96 -4.32
N ALA A 30 5.85 2.08 -5.04
CA ALA A 30 5.80 0.64 -4.78
C ALA A 30 6.38 0.29 -3.40
N LEU A 31 7.46 0.96 -2.98
CA LEU A 31 8.07 0.75 -1.66
C LEU A 31 7.17 1.26 -0.54
N ASP A 32 6.62 2.45 -0.69
CA ASP A 32 5.65 3.05 0.23
C ASP A 32 4.44 2.13 0.45
N ARG A 33 3.96 1.51 -0.63
CA ARG A 33 2.77 0.65 -0.63
C ARG A 33 2.98 -0.77 -0.13
N GLY A 34 4.12 -1.37 -0.44
CA GLY A 34 4.30 -2.82 -0.33
C GLY A 34 5.41 -3.28 0.59
N LEU A 35 6.40 -2.44 0.89
CA LEU A 35 7.64 -2.90 1.53
C LEU A 35 7.40 -3.39 2.97
N SER A 36 6.50 -2.76 3.71
CA SER A 36 6.17 -3.15 5.08
C SER A 36 5.45 -4.49 5.16
N ALA A 37 4.51 -4.73 4.25
CA ALA A 37 3.83 -6.02 4.12
C ALA A 37 4.84 -7.12 3.74
N LEU A 38 5.67 -6.87 2.71
CA LEU A 38 6.69 -7.81 2.26
C LEU A 38 7.65 -8.21 3.39
N LEU A 39 8.16 -7.21 4.12
CA LEU A 39 9.07 -7.42 5.25
C LEU A 39 8.43 -8.27 6.34
N ALA A 40 7.23 -7.90 6.80
CA ALA A 40 6.53 -8.63 7.86
C ALA A 40 6.20 -10.06 7.42
N SER A 41 5.73 -10.26 6.19
CA SER A 41 5.40 -11.58 5.65
C SER A 41 6.63 -12.49 5.56
N LEU A 42 7.77 -11.99 5.07
CA LEU A 42 8.99 -12.79 4.96
C LEU A 42 9.56 -13.19 6.32
N ILE A 43 9.56 -12.27 7.29
CA ILE A 43 9.99 -12.57 8.67
C ILE A 43 9.11 -13.67 9.28
N ARG A 44 7.79 -13.54 9.17
CA ARG A 44 6.81 -14.52 9.69
C ARG A 44 6.91 -15.89 9.02
N LEU A 45 7.24 -15.91 7.73
CA LEU A 45 7.33 -17.14 6.95
C LEU A 45 8.60 -17.93 7.29
N ARG A 46 9.71 -17.23 7.55
CA ARG A 46 11.02 -17.85 7.73
C ARG A 46 11.30 -18.31 9.14
N GLU A 47 10.68 -17.69 10.14
CA GLU A 47 10.90 -18.00 11.55
C GLU A 47 9.56 -18.28 12.24
N PRO A 48 9.24 -19.57 12.53
CA PRO A 48 7.96 -19.96 13.12
C PRO A 48 7.64 -19.25 14.44
N THR A 49 8.65 -18.86 15.23
CA THR A 49 8.43 -18.12 16.48
C THR A 49 7.85 -16.72 16.27
N PHE A 50 8.04 -16.13 15.08
CA PHE A 50 7.42 -14.86 14.70
C PHE A 50 6.05 -15.03 14.04
N ASN A 51 5.57 -16.25 13.80
CA ASN A 51 4.31 -16.48 13.11
C ASN A 51 3.06 -15.99 13.88
N PRO A 52 2.93 -16.21 15.21
CA PRO A 52 1.77 -15.78 15.98
C PRO A 52 1.54 -14.26 15.91
N ASN A 53 0.33 -13.80 16.24
CA ASN A 53 0.02 -12.36 16.20
C ASN A 53 1.00 -11.54 17.05
N GLU A 54 1.22 -11.97 18.29
CA GLU A 54 2.15 -11.35 19.25
C GLU A 54 3.62 -11.54 18.87
N GLY A 55 3.91 -12.38 17.86
CA GLY A 55 5.25 -12.56 17.30
C GLY A 55 5.89 -11.24 16.86
N ALA A 56 5.07 -10.25 16.49
CA ALA A 56 5.53 -8.91 16.15
C ALA A 56 6.28 -8.21 17.29
N GLY A 57 5.98 -8.52 18.54
CA GLY A 57 6.64 -7.97 19.72
C GLY A 57 8.01 -8.58 20.02
N TYR A 58 8.33 -9.74 19.43
CA TYR A 58 9.57 -10.47 19.68
C TYR A 58 10.62 -10.31 18.57
N VAL A 59 10.27 -9.66 17.47
CA VAL A 59 11.20 -9.41 16.36
C VAL A 59 12.29 -8.45 16.81
N THR A 60 13.56 -8.84 16.65
CA THR A 60 14.73 -7.98 16.92
C THR A 60 15.54 -7.77 15.66
N VAL A 61 16.18 -6.60 15.54
CA VAL A 61 16.99 -6.26 14.35
C VAL A 61 18.15 -7.23 14.20
N GLN A 62 18.78 -7.64 15.31
CA GLN A 62 19.96 -8.50 15.30
C GLN A 62 19.66 -9.98 15.00
N HIS A 63 18.38 -10.36 14.92
CA HIS A 63 18.02 -11.74 14.65
C HIS A 63 18.53 -12.19 13.26
N PRO A 64 19.19 -13.35 13.11
CA PRO A 64 19.78 -13.78 11.85
C PRO A 64 18.79 -13.85 10.69
N ILE A 65 17.56 -14.33 10.94
CA ILE A 65 16.50 -14.37 9.92
C ILE A 65 16.06 -12.97 9.49
N VAL A 66 16.06 -12.01 10.41
CA VAL A 66 15.70 -10.62 10.10
C VAL A 66 16.79 -10.02 9.21
N GLN A 67 18.06 -10.08 9.61
CA GLN A 67 19.20 -9.61 8.80
C GLN A 67 19.21 -10.25 7.40
N ALA A 68 19.10 -11.58 7.33
CA ALA A 68 19.05 -12.29 6.06
C ALA A 68 17.83 -11.90 5.20
N THR A 69 16.73 -11.44 5.80
CA THR A 69 15.56 -10.96 5.06
C THR A 69 15.80 -9.56 4.50
N LEU A 70 16.42 -8.68 5.29
CA LEU A 70 16.81 -7.33 4.83
C LEU A 70 17.76 -7.43 3.63
N ASP A 71 18.81 -8.24 3.75
CA ASP A 71 19.81 -8.45 2.71
C ASP A 71 19.19 -9.04 1.44
N GLN A 72 18.30 -10.02 1.59
CA GLN A 72 17.65 -10.67 0.45
C GLN A 72 16.77 -9.69 -0.34
N ILE A 73 16.01 -8.83 0.34
CA ILE A 73 15.15 -7.84 -0.33
C ILE A 73 16.01 -6.79 -1.04
N ALA A 74 17.06 -6.26 -0.38
CA ALA A 74 17.96 -5.28 -0.98
C ALA A 74 18.74 -5.85 -2.17
N ALA A 75 19.26 -7.08 -2.05
CA ALA A 75 19.94 -7.78 -3.14
C ALA A 75 19.00 -8.01 -4.34
N ARG A 76 17.74 -8.36 -4.08
CA ARG A 76 16.74 -8.52 -5.14
C ARG A 76 16.46 -7.19 -5.86
N ALA A 77 16.37 -6.09 -5.12
CA ALA A 77 16.21 -4.76 -5.71
C ALA A 77 17.37 -4.44 -6.66
N GLY A 78 18.61 -4.64 -6.20
CA GLY A 78 19.80 -4.43 -7.02
C GLY A 78 19.86 -5.29 -8.28
N HIS A 79 19.45 -6.55 -8.18
CA HIS A 79 19.43 -7.46 -9.32
C HIS A 79 18.36 -7.11 -10.36
N VAL A 80 17.21 -6.57 -9.94
CA VAL A 80 16.10 -6.23 -10.85
C VAL A 80 16.28 -4.83 -11.46
N THR A 81 16.93 -3.94 -10.74
CA THR A 81 17.10 -2.53 -11.11
C THR A 81 18.59 -2.19 -11.17
N ASP A 82 19.12 -1.52 -10.14
CA ASP A 82 20.51 -1.09 -10.04
C ASP A 82 20.98 -0.98 -8.59
N THR A 83 22.27 -0.68 -8.40
CA THR A 83 22.88 -0.53 -7.08
C THR A 83 22.30 0.65 -6.29
N ALA A 84 21.86 1.72 -6.96
CA ALA A 84 21.27 2.89 -6.30
C ALA A 84 19.92 2.53 -5.65
N ASN A 85 19.07 1.78 -6.36
CA ASN A 85 17.82 1.26 -5.83
C ASN A 85 18.05 0.25 -4.71
N ALA A 86 19.08 -0.60 -4.79
CA ALA A 86 19.44 -1.50 -3.70
C ALA A 86 19.71 -0.72 -2.39
N MET A 87 20.49 0.37 -2.48
CA MET A 87 20.79 1.24 -1.34
C MET A 87 19.53 1.95 -0.80
N LEU A 88 18.68 2.45 -1.69
CA LEU A 88 17.42 3.09 -1.30
C LEU A 88 16.52 2.11 -0.56
N VAL A 89 16.36 0.89 -1.08
CA VAL A 89 15.58 -0.18 -0.45
C VAL A 89 16.16 -0.56 0.91
N GLN A 90 17.49 -0.68 1.02
CA GLN A 90 18.15 -0.95 2.29
C GLN A 90 17.88 0.15 3.33
N GLN A 91 17.95 1.43 2.96
CA GLN A 91 17.61 2.54 3.85
C GLN A 91 16.14 2.49 4.28
N ALA A 92 15.23 2.24 3.33
CA ALA A 92 13.80 2.15 3.58
C ALA A 92 13.43 0.97 4.50
N LEU A 93 14.18 -0.13 4.41
CA LEU A 93 14.06 -1.30 5.29
C LEU A 93 14.57 -1.00 6.70
N THR A 94 15.74 -0.36 6.83
CA THR A 94 16.30 0.06 8.13
C THR A 94 15.32 0.98 8.86
N GLN A 95 14.79 1.99 8.17
CA GLN A 95 13.81 2.91 8.77
C GLN A 95 12.55 2.19 9.28
N ARG A 96 12.06 1.17 8.55
CA ARG A 96 10.93 0.35 8.98
C ARG A 96 11.26 -0.48 10.21
N MET A 97 12.43 -1.11 10.24
CA MET A 97 12.87 -1.87 11.40
C MET A 97 13.03 -0.97 12.63
N ASP A 98 13.63 0.22 12.49
CA ASP A 98 13.74 1.19 13.58
C ASP A 98 12.37 1.61 14.11
N THR A 99 11.42 1.88 13.20
CA THR A 99 10.05 2.25 13.57
C THR A 99 9.33 1.10 14.26
N TRP A 100 9.53 -0.14 13.80
CA TRP A 100 9.01 -1.33 14.45
C TRP A 100 9.58 -1.48 15.87
N GLN A 101 10.89 -1.37 16.05
CA GLN A 101 11.52 -1.44 17.38
C GLN A 101 11.03 -0.34 18.32
N LYS A 102 10.86 0.89 17.81
CA LYS A 102 10.27 2.00 18.59
C LYS A 102 8.85 1.67 19.05
N ARG A 103 8.05 1.03 18.20
CA ARG A 103 6.69 0.58 18.58
C ARG A 103 6.73 -0.51 19.64
N ILE A 104 7.64 -1.48 19.55
CA ILE A 104 7.83 -2.49 20.60
C ILE A 104 8.17 -1.81 21.93
N ALA A 105 9.18 -0.94 21.93
CA ALA A 105 9.64 -0.24 23.14
C ALA A 105 8.59 0.71 23.72
N GLY A 106 7.74 1.32 22.89
CA GLY A 106 6.65 2.20 23.32
C GLY A 106 5.43 1.49 23.88
N THR A 107 5.43 0.15 23.88
CA THR A 107 4.31 -0.64 24.39
C THR A 107 4.41 -0.75 25.91
N ASN A 108 3.92 0.27 26.64
CA ASN A 108 4.01 0.38 28.11
C ASN A 108 3.07 -0.60 28.84
N GLY A 109 3.40 -1.89 28.85
CA GLY A 109 2.62 -2.95 29.52
C GLY A 109 1.55 -3.62 28.64
N ALA A 110 1.42 -3.18 27.40
CA ALA A 110 0.67 -3.86 26.34
C ALA A 110 1.62 -4.83 25.56
N THR A 111 1.09 -5.53 24.56
CA THR A 111 1.87 -6.34 23.62
C THR A 111 1.68 -5.84 22.19
N LEU A 112 2.77 -5.79 21.42
CA LEU A 112 2.69 -5.46 20.00
C LEU A 112 2.34 -6.72 19.20
N GLY A 113 1.19 -6.71 18.54
CA GLY A 113 0.75 -7.74 17.61
C GLY A 113 0.84 -7.27 16.15
N TYR A 114 0.85 -8.18 15.18
CA TYR A 114 0.70 -7.79 13.77
C TYR A 114 -0.62 -7.07 13.51
N LYS A 115 -1.71 -7.57 14.10
CA LYS A 115 -3.05 -6.98 14.09
C LYS A 115 -3.46 -6.65 15.53
N GLY A 116 -4.05 -5.47 15.73
CA GLY A 116 -4.63 -5.11 17.03
C GLY A 116 -5.81 -6.00 17.39
N GLN A 117 -6.05 -6.17 18.69
CA GLN A 117 -7.22 -6.89 19.21
C GLN A 117 -8.05 -5.99 20.14
N GLN A 118 -9.32 -6.34 20.34
CA GLN A 118 -10.23 -5.63 21.27
C GLN A 118 -10.10 -6.18 22.70
N ASP A 119 -8.91 -6.62 23.09
CA ASP A 119 -8.57 -7.17 24.40
C ASP A 119 -8.08 -6.07 25.38
N GLY A 120 -7.82 -4.85 24.88
CA GLY A 120 -7.31 -3.73 25.66
C GLY A 120 -5.79 -3.77 25.88
N THR A 121 -5.11 -4.81 25.39
CA THR A 121 -3.68 -5.06 25.62
C THR A 121 -2.88 -5.23 24.33
N THR A 122 -3.50 -5.59 23.20
CA THR A 122 -2.79 -5.85 21.95
C THR A 122 -2.88 -4.66 20.99
N VAL A 123 -1.75 -3.99 20.77
CA VAL A 123 -1.62 -2.90 19.81
C VAL A 123 -1.15 -3.44 18.45
N GLY A 124 -1.77 -3.00 17.36
CA GLY A 124 -1.44 -3.46 16.01
C GLY A 124 -0.25 -2.74 15.38
N LEU A 125 0.72 -3.51 14.86
CA LEU A 125 1.78 -3.02 14.00
C LEU A 125 1.23 -2.62 12.63
N LEU A 126 0.50 -3.54 11.98
CA LEU A 126 -0.06 -3.35 10.64
C LEU A 126 -1.46 -2.74 10.74
N CYS A 127 -1.79 -1.82 9.85
CA CYS A 127 -3.13 -1.27 9.71
C CYS A 127 -3.64 -1.41 8.27
N ALA A 128 -4.97 -1.47 8.13
CA ALA A 128 -5.60 -1.35 6.82
C ALA A 128 -5.52 0.11 6.36
N PRO A 129 -5.44 0.38 5.05
CA PRO A 129 -5.58 1.73 4.51
C PRO A 129 -7.03 2.20 4.72
N ASP A 130 -7.26 3.21 5.54
CA ASP A 130 -8.58 3.72 5.93
C ASP A 130 -8.93 5.07 5.25
N GLY A 131 -8.25 5.39 4.15
CA GLY A 131 -8.60 6.49 3.24
C GLY A 131 -8.18 7.88 3.71
N ALA A 132 -7.88 8.08 5.00
CA ALA A 132 -7.53 9.40 5.55
C ALA A 132 -6.01 9.63 5.63
N ASP A 133 -5.22 8.63 6.06
CA ASP A 133 -3.77 8.80 6.20
C ASP A 133 -2.99 7.51 5.86
N TRP A 134 -2.10 7.60 4.86
CA TRP A 134 -1.19 6.50 4.56
C TRP A 134 -0.04 6.46 5.59
N HIS A 135 -0.06 5.44 6.45
CA HIS A 135 0.99 5.22 7.44
C HIS A 135 2.04 4.22 6.94
N MET A 136 3.26 4.27 7.50
CA MET A 136 4.37 3.39 7.08
C MET A 136 4.03 1.89 7.13
N PHE A 137 3.19 1.46 8.07
CA PHE A 137 2.73 0.06 8.20
C PHE A 137 1.28 -0.14 7.72
N ALA A 138 0.74 0.81 6.96
CA ALA A 138 -0.48 0.59 6.19
C ALA A 138 -0.18 -0.44 5.10
N CYS A 139 -0.99 -1.49 5.02
CA CYS A 139 -0.80 -2.58 4.07
C CYS A 139 -2.08 -2.82 3.31
N LEU A 140 -2.00 -2.84 1.98
CA LEU A 140 -3.14 -3.12 1.12
C LEU A 140 -3.74 -4.49 1.46
N ASN A 141 -5.07 -4.54 1.54
CA ASN A 141 -5.79 -5.81 1.70
C ASN A 141 -5.76 -6.63 0.41
N SER A 142 -5.60 -5.97 -0.73
CA SER A 142 -5.56 -6.57 -2.07
C SER A 142 -4.50 -5.87 -2.92
N LEU A 143 -3.68 -6.65 -3.64
CA LEU A 143 -2.76 -6.11 -4.66
C LEU A 143 -3.50 -5.55 -5.89
N ARG A 144 -4.82 -5.77 -5.97
CA ARG A 144 -5.71 -5.20 -6.99
C ARG A 144 -6.44 -3.95 -6.52
N ASP A 145 -6.34 -3.58 -5.24
CA ASP A 145 -6.84 -2.27 -4.79
C ASP A 145 -5.92 -1.19 -5.36
N VAL A 146 -6.33 -0.73 -6.54
CA VAL A 146 -5.75 0.45 -7.18
C VAL A 146 -6.34 1.68 -6.49
N GLU A 147 -5.58 2.78 -6.49
CA GLU A 147 -5.96 4.04 -5.85
C GLU A 147 -7.42 4.45 -6.16
N PRO A 148 -8.11 5.12 -5.21
CA PRO A 148 -9.45 5.64 -5.47
C PRO A 148 -9.42 6.59 -6.67
N THR A 149 -10.53 6.64 -7.41
CA THR A 149 -10.69 7.51 -8.58
C THR A 149 -10.38 8.96 -8.20
N VAL A 150 -9.42 9.57 -8.90
CA VAL A 150 -9.11 11.00 -8.78
C VAL A 150 -9.72 11.77 -9.94
N ASN A 151 -10.33 12.92 -9.65
CA ASN A 151 -10.80 13.84 -10.69
C ASN A 151 -9.60 14.59 -11.27
N LEU A 152 -9.30 14.36 -12.55
CA LEU A 152 -8.33 15.17 -13.28
C LEU A 152 -9.05 16.41 -13.82
N VAL A 153 -8.68 17.59 -13.32
CA VAL A 153 -9.16 18.88 -13.85
C VAL A 153 -8.17 19.32 -14.92
N LEU A 154 -8.55 19.18 -16.19
CA LEU A 154 -7.76 19.69 -17.32
C LEU A 154 -8.24 21.10 -17.65
N HIS A 155 -7.37 22.10 -17.51
CA HIS A 155 -7.62 23.44 -18.03
C HIS A 155 -7.11 23.52 -19.46
N ASP A 156 -8.02 23.57 -20.42
CA ASP A 156 -7.73 23.83 -21.83
C ASP A 156 -7.56 25.35 -22.05
N ALA A 157 -6.53 25.93 -21.43
CA ALA A 157 -6.06 27.24 -21.84
C ALA A 157 -5.08 26.98 -22.99
N GLY A 158 -5.48 27.31 -24.22
CA GLY A 158 -4.58 27.31 -25.36
C GLY A 158 -3.28 28.05 -25.02
N MET A 159 -2.17 27.67 -25.64
CA MET A 159 -0.83 28.23 -25.38
C MET A 159 -0.67 29.74 -25.66
N ASP A 160 -1.76 30.47 -25.92
CA ASP A 160 -1.74 31.83 -26.48
C ASP A 160 -2.30 32.93 -25.57
N ASP A 161 -2.74 32.68 -24.33
CA ASP A 161 -3.24 33.77 -23.47
C ASP A 161 -2.37 34.09 -22.24
N GLU A 162 -2.08 35.39 -22.16
CA GLU A 162 -1.21 36.10 -21.23
C GLU A 162 -1.64 35.97 -19.76
N VAL A 163 -0.61 35.90 -18.87
CA VAL A 163 -0.62 36.09 -17.41
C VAL A 163 -1.61 35.21 -16.61
N GLY A 164 -1.03 34.17 -16.00
CA GLY A 164 -1.74 33.16 -15.22
C GLY A 164 -2.59 33.72 -14.09
N GLN A 165 -3.84 33.24 -14.03
CA GLN A 165 -4.66 33.38 -12.83
C GLN A 165 -4.09 32.49 -11.71
N PRO A 166 -4.03 32.97 -10.46
CA PRO A 166 -3.56 32.17 -9.35
C PRO A 166 -4.54 31.03 -9.07
N TRP A 167 -4.09 29.80 -9.31
CA TRP A 167 -4.84 28.61 -8.98
C TRP A 167 -5.13 28.58 -7.47
N THR A 168 -6.41 28.49 -7.12
CA THR A 168 -6.88 28.35 -5.73
C THR A 168 -7.68 27.06 -5.59
N PHE A 169 -7.16 26.14 -4.78
CA PHE A 169 -7.81 24.87 -4.48
C PHE A 169 -8.76 25.03 -3.30
N GLN A 170 -10.06 24.79 -3.51
CA GLN A 170 -11.02 24.61 -2.44
C GLN A 170 -11.30 23.11 -2.27
N PRO A 171 -10.76 22.45 -1.23
CA PRO A 171 -11.08 21.05 -0.99
C PRO A 171 -12.56 20.91 -0.65
N GLN A 172 -13.26 20.10 -1.43
CA GLN A 172 -14.62 19.70 -1.10
C GLN A 172 -14.53 18.78 0.13
N THR A 173 -14.84 19.33 1.30
CA THR A 173 -14.88 18.53 2.53
C THR A 173 -16.05 17.55 2.41
N ALA A 174 -15.80 16.27 2.71
CA ALA A 174 -16.76 15.16 2.58
C ALA A 174 -18.12 15.40 3.25
N ALA A 175 -18.22 16.37 4.16
CA ALA A 175 -19.48 16.81 4.77
C ALA A 175 -20.48 17.42 3.77
N ALA A 176 -20.02 18.02 2.65
CA ALA A 176 -20.90 18.67 1.68
C ALA A 176 -21.68 17.68 0.79
N ALA A 177 -21.15 16.47 0.57
CA ALA A 177 -21.82 15.45 -0.26
C ALA A 177 -23.05 14.83 0.43
N MET A 178 -23.09 14.81 1.78
CA MET A 178 -24.25 14.26 2.52
C MET A 178 -25.45 15.20 2.56
N VAL A 179 -25.26 16.51 2.34
CA VAL A 179 -26.36 17.49 2.38
C VAL A 179 -27.16 17.51 1.07
N ASP A 180 -26.51 17.17 -0.05
CA ASP A 180 -27.14 17.19 -1.37
C ASP A 180 -28.03 15.96 -1.62
N GLU A 181 -27.68 14.81 -1.05
CA GLU A 181 -28.54 13.61 -1.10
C GLU A 181 -29.84 13.78 -0.30
N MET A 182 -29.81 14.50 0.82
CA MET A 182 -30.98 14.68 1.69
C MET A 182 -32.01 15.69 1.15
N ASN A 183 -31.60 16.59 0.24
CA ASN A 183 -32.49 17.59 -0.34
C ASN A 183 -33.18 17.13 -1.65
N SER A 184 -32.77 15.98 -2.22
CA SER A 184 -33.41 15.41 -3.42
C SER A 184 -34.61 14.51 -3.09
N THR A 185 -34.70 13.96 -1.87
CA THR A 185 -35.77 13.05 -1.46
C THR A 185 -37.02 13.76 -0.91
N ALA A 186 -37.00 15.09 -0.79
CA ALA A 186 -38.12 15.88 -0.25
C ALA A 186 -39.00 16.54 -1.32
N ALA A 187 -38.72 16.33 -2.61
CA ALA A 187 -39.38 17.04 -3.71
C ALA A 187 -40.38 16.20 -4.53
N ASP A 188 -40.64 14.94 -4.16
CA ASP A 188 -41.47 14.00 -4.95
C ASP A 188 -42.72 13.49 -4.21
N GLU A 189 -43.33 14.35 -3.40
CA GLU A 189 -44.71 14.16 -2.91
C GLU A 189 -45.47 15.50 -2.95
N GLN A 190 -45.93 15.89 -4.14
CA GLN A 190 -47.12 16.73 -4.35
C GLN A 190 -47.79 16.40 -5.69
#